data_AF-A0A968I9U1-F1
#
_entry.id   AF-A0A968I9U1-F1
#
_cell.length_a   1.000
_cell.length_b   1.000
_cell.length_c   1.000
_cell.angle_alpha   90.00
_cell.angle_beta   90.00
_cell.angle_gamma   90.00
#
_symmetry.space_group_name_H-M   'P 1'
#
loop_
_entity.id
_entity.type
_entity.pdbx_description
1 polymer ?
#
loop_
_entity_poly.entity_id
_entity_poly.type
_entity_poly.pdbx_seq_one_letter_code
_entity_poly.pdbx_strand_id
1 'polypeptide(L)'
;MIPDAIVGHSIGEVAAAHLSGALWAALTILRQPLPQRTVNLETAIQVAAMNAGLNVSITAGNVLGNLERQALLSAQRLFSYREGIGSTSAAEIRAAGYAARCGVQQGIADMAERSSSVNGDGTELEMLKTWVRIAARAEHRSWHDALEGETIPYSQLFTIIGPNGRFQVARPYDPSLPLSETLACGHGIRVEPPRDTGVRLWDGSDPPPSPKPSPAPARTRPTTRVPDGRSLAATITVPGLPVFAPATRALGSVTRVHGDGALPALTVTENRVKKGVAAYVYDKRTGRALGIDVDPKKPWDALDIAHEIGHHLHQQVLSSHADYMDNNVSADLAPWYAAVRATPTFQRLERLRDDDFTMIRRGGRIVPVPNTSGEARIMLRVREVWARSYAQYIAISSGDSAMLDSVGALRDASSEQQTPYPFQWQDDEFEPVAREIEALFVRKGWMR
;
A
#
# COMPACT_ATOMS: atom_id res chain seq x y z
N MET A 1 -29.99 37.72 -45.21
CA MET A 1 -28.90 36.75 -45.45
C MET A 1 -28.17 36.54 -44.13
N ILE A 2 -28.46 35.44 -43.45
CA ILE A 2 -27.81 34.98 -42.23
C ILE A 2 -27.00 33.74 -42.66
N PRO A 3 -25.72 33.58 -42.27
CA PRO A 3 -24.99 32.37 -42.62
C PRO A 3 -25.42 31.22 -41.70
N ASP A 4 -25.53 30.03 -42.29
CA ASP A 4 -25.89 28.79 -41.64
C ASP A 4 -24.99 28.48 -40.43
N ALA A 5 -25.61 28.33 -39.25
CA ALA A 5 -24.96 27.77 -38.08
C ALA A 5 -25.28 26.26 -38.01
N ILE A 6 -24.25 25.44 -38.17
CA ILE A 6 -24.31 24.00 -37.89
C ILE A 6 -24.46 23.82 -36.38
N VAL A 7 -25.60 23.27 -35.94
CA VAL A 7 -25.84 22.81 -34.57
C VAL A 7 -25.05 21.50 -34.37
N GLY A 8 -23.84 21.62 -33.84
CA GLY A 8 -22.98 20.49 -33.49
C GLY A 8 -23.33 19.92 -32.12
N HIS A 9 -23.51 18.60 -32.05
CA HIS A 9 -23.67 17.85 -30.80
C HIS A 9 -22.48 18.10 -29.87
N SER A 10 -22.71 18.00 -28.56
CA SER A 10 -21.67 18.17 -27.55
C SER A 10 -20.54 17.15 -27.76
N ILE A 11 -19.29 17.52 -27.42
CA ILE A 11 -18.13 16.62 -27.49
C ILE A 11 -18.38 15.30 -26.73
N GLY A 12 -19.22 15.33 -25.69
CA GLY A 12 -19.65 14.14 -24.95
C GLY A 12 -20.55 13.19 -25.75
N GLU A 13 -21.46 13.72 -26.58
CA GLU A 13 -22.33 12.91 -27.44
C GLU A 13 -21.55 12.25 -28.57
N VAL A 14 -20.54 12.94 -29.12
CA VAL A 14 -19.62 12.37 -30.13
C VAL A 14 -18.78 11.23 -29.53
N ALA A 15 -18.27 11.41 -28.31
CA ALA A 15 -17.53 10.38 -27.60
C ALA A 15 -18.40 9.17 -27.26
N ALA A 16 -19.65 9.38 -26.81
CA ALA A 16 -20.60 8.32 -26.52
C ALA A 16 -21.03 7.55 -27.78
N ALA A 17 -21.21 8.24 -28.91
CA ALA A 17 -21.51 7.62 -30.20
C ALA A 17 -20.33 6.77 -30.72
N HIS A 18 -19.10 7.25 -30.56
CA HIS A 18 -17.89 6.49 -30.94
C HIS A 18 -17.67 5.26 -30.06
N LEU A 19 -17.90 5.38 -28.75
CA LEU A 19 -17.86 4.24 -27.81
C LEU A 19 -18.95 3.20 -28.15
N SER A 20 -20.17 3.64 -28.43
CA SER A 20 -21.28 2.76 -28.81
C SER A 20 -21.01 2.04 -30.14
N GLY A 21 -20.43 2.74 -31.13
CA GLY A 21 -20.01 2.16 -32.40
C GLY A 21 -18.89 1.12 -32.26
N ALA A 22 -17.88 1.40 -31.41
CA ALA A 22 -16.79 0.47 -31.13
C ALA A 22 -17.30 -0.81 -30.41
N LEU A 23 -18.23 -0.64 -29.45
CA LEU A 23 -18.85 -1.77 -28.74
C LEU A 23 -19.69 -2.64 -29.68
N TRP A 24 -20.45 -2.01 -30.58
CA TRP A 24 -21.28 -2.71 -31.57
C TRP A 24 -20.43 -3.45 -32.62
N ALA A 25 -19.31 -2.86 -33.06
CA ALA A 25 -18.36 -3.52 -33.96
C ALA A 25 -17.70 -4.74 -33.31
N ALA A 26 -17.29 -4.64 -32.04
CA ALA A 26 -16.75 -5.76 -31.27
C ALA A 26 -17.78 -6.90 -31.12
N LEU A 27 -19.03 -6.57 -30.80
CA LEU A 27 -20.11 -7.56 -30.70
C LEU A 27 -20.44 -8.24 -32.04
N THR A 28 -20.27 -7.53 -33.16
CA THR A 28 -20.51 -8.08 -34.50
C THR A 28 -19.40 -9.06 -34.91
N ILE A 29 -18.15 -8.78 -34.55
CA ILE A 29 -17.02 -9.70 -34.75
C ILE A 29 -17.20 -10.99 -33.94
N LEU A 30 -17.74 -10.89 -32.72
CA LEU A 30 -18.01 -12.02 -31.84
C LEU A 30 -19.17 -12.93 -32.31
N ARG A 31 -19.98 -12.49 -33.28
CA ARG A 31 -21.09 -13.29 -33.84
C ARG A 31 -20.70 -14.13 -35.06
N GLN A 32 -19.47 -14.02 -35.54
CA GLN A 32 -18.97 -14.84 -36.64
C GLN A 32 -18.73 -16.28 -36.12
N PRO A 33 -19.23 -17.33 -36.81
CA PRO A 33 -19.06 -18.70 -36.37
C PRO A 33 -17.57 -19.08 -36.43
N LEU A 34 -16.96 -19.28 -35.26
CA LEU A 34 -15.60 -19.81 -35.14
C LEU A 34 -15.62 -21.35 -35.18
N PRO A 35 -14.69 -22.00 -35.88
CA PRO A 35 -14.61 -23.46 -35.89
C PRO A 35 -14.32 -24.04 -34.50
N GLN A 36 -14.97 -25.17 -34.19
CA GLN A 36 -14.93 -25.86 -32.89
C GLN A 36 -13.50 -26.24 -32.47
N ARG A 37 -12.87 -25.38 -31.65
CA ARG A 37 -11.76 -25.63 -30.70
C ARG A 37 -11.43 -24.25 -30.10
N THR A 38 -11.95 -23.84 -28.96
CA THR A 38 -11.55 -24.27 -27.61
C THR A 38 -12.29 -23.37 -26.61
N VAL A 39 -12.96 -23.94 -25.61
CA VAL A 39 -13.67 -23.19 -24.53
C VAL A 39 -12.73 -22.17 -23.84
N ASN A 40 -11.43 -22.48 -23.78
CA ASN A 40 -10.41 -21.60 -23.19
C ASN A 40 -10.15 -20.31 -23.99
N LEU A 41 -10.35 -20.32 -25.31
CA LEU A 41 -10.16 -19.13 -26.14
C LEU A 41 -11.34 -18.17 -25.99
N GLU A 42 -12.55 -18.68 -25.87
CA GLU A 42 -13.76 -17.88 -25.69
C GLU A 42 -13.75 -17.18 -24.32
N THR A 43 -13.38 -17.89 -23.25
CA THR A 43 -13.19 -17.30 -21.91
C THR A 43 -12.04 -16.30 -21.88
N ALA A 44 -10.90 -16.59 -22.53
CA ALA A 44 -9.79 -15.65 -22.61
C ALA A 44 -10.15 -14.36 -23.37
N ILE A 45 -10.94 -14.48 -24.45
CA ILE A 45 -11.44 -13.32 -25.22
C ILE A 45 -12.46 -12.53 -24.40
N GLN A 46 -13.36 -13.18 -23.66
CA GLN A 46 -14.31 -12.51 -22.76
C GLN A 46 -13.61 -11.75 -21.64
N VAL A 47 -12.61 -12.36 -20.99
CA VAL A 47 -11.80 -11.71 -19.95
C VAL A 47 -10.98 -10.55 -20.52
N ALA A 48 -10.39 -10.71 -21.71
CA ALA A 48 -9.66 -9.63 -22.38
C ALA A 48 -10.59 -8.47 -22.78
N ALA A 49 -11.80 -8.76 -23.27
CA ALA A 49 -12.81 -7.75 -23.61
C ALA A 49 -13.35 -7.02 -22.37
N MET A 50 -13.56 -7.73 -21.26
CA MET A 50 -13.94 -7.14 -19.97
C MET A 50 -12.83 -6.24 -19.41
N ASN A 51 -11.58 -6.70 -19.44
CA ASN A 51 -10.43 -5.90 -19.00
C ASN A 51 -10.20 -4.68 -19.90
N ALA A 52 -10.39 -4.81 -21.21
CA ALA A 52 -10.36 -3.68 -22.14
C ALA A 52 -11.51 -2.69 -21.86
N GLY A 53 -12.73 -3.18 -21.62
CA GLY A 53 -13.87 -2.36 -21.24
C GLY A 53 -13.69 -1.64 -19.90
N LEU A 54 -13.10 -2.30 -18.92
CA LEU A 54 -12.75 -1.72 -17.61
C LEU A 54 -11.68 -0.64 -17.75
N ASN A 55 -10.61 -0.92 -18.51
CA ASN A 55 -9.56 0.07 -18.78
C ASN A 55 -10.09 1.27 -19.56
N VAL A 56 -10.93 1.05 -20.58
CA VAL A 56 -11.60 2.14 -21.32
C VAL A 56 -12.52 2.94 -20.40
N SER A 57 -13.23 2.30 -19.46
CA SER A 57 -14.09 2.97 -18.49
C SER A 57 -13.31 3.76 -17.44
N ILE A 58 -12.16 3.25 -16.99
CA ILE A 58 -11.24 3.95 -16.08
C ILE A 58 -10.60 5.14 -16.81
N THR A 59 -10.14 4.96 -18.04
CA THR A 59 -9.60 6.04 -18.87
C THR A 59 -10.67 7.08 -19.19
N ALA A 60 -11.90 6.67 -19.52
CA ALA A 60 -13.02 7.58 -19.73
C ALA A 60 -13.41 8.31 -18.44
N GLY A 61 -13.42 7.65 -17.29
CA GLY A 61 -13.65 8.26 -15.99
C GLY A 61 -12.57 9.28 -15.62
N ASN A 62 -11.30 8.98 -15.91
CA ASN A 62 -10.18 9.91 -15.71
C ASN A 62 -10.23 11.10 -16.67
N VAL A 63 -10.61 10.88 -17.94
CA VAL A 63 -10.82 11.93 -18.94
C VAL A 63 -12.02 12.80 -18.54
N LEU A 64 -13.13 12.22 -18.10
CA LEU A 64 -14.30 12.93 -17.61
C LEU A 64 -13.99 13.72 -16.33
N GLY A 65 -13.22 13.16 -15.39
CA GLY A 65 -12.77 13.87 -14.20
C GLY A 65 -11.81 15.04 -14.51
N ASN A 66 -10.97 14.89 -15.53
CA ASN A 66 -10.13 15.98 -16.03
C ASN A 66 -10.93 17.04 -16.79
N LEU A 67 -11.93 16.64 -17.57
CA LEU A 67 -12.85 17.54 -18.25
C LEU A 67 -13.77 18.26 -17.24
N GLU A 68 -14.21 17.61 -16.18
CA GLU A 68 -14.95 18.23 -15.07
C GLU A 68 -14.08 19.27 -14.35
N ARG A 69 -12.81 18.94 -14.09
CA ARG A 69 -11.85 19.87 -13.49
C ARG A 69 -11.56 21.05 -14.40
N GLN A 70 -11.41 20.83 -15.71
CA GLN A 70 -11.24 21.90 -16.71
C GLN A 70 -12.51 22.72 -16.91
N ALA A 71 -13.69 22.11 -16.84
CA ALA A 71 -14.98 22.80 -16.92
C ALA A 71 -15.22 23.64 -15.67
N LEU A 72 -14.87 23.14 -14.47
CA LEU A 72 -14.90 23.90 -13.22
C LEU A 72 -13.92 25.07 -13.24
N LEU A 73 -12.68 24.87 -13.72
CA LEU A 73 -11.69 25.94 -13.85
C LEU A 73 -12.08 26.97 -14.91
N SER A 74 -12.66 26.53 -16.03
CA SER A 74 -13.20 27.41 -17.07
C SER A 74 -14.44 28.18 -16.59
N ALA A 75 -15.31 27.54 -15.81
CA ALA A 75 -16.46 28.19 -15.16
C ALA A 75 -16.00 29.21 -14.10
N GLN A 76 -14.93 28.92 -13.35
CA GLN A 76 -14.32 29.88 -12.41
C GLN A 76 -13.74 31.10 -13.12
N ARG A 77 -13.11 30.90 -14.29
CA ARG A 77 -12.62 31.98 -15.16
C ARG A 77 -13.75 32.79 -15.79
N LEU A 78 -14.83 32.14 -16.21
CA LEU A 78 -16.04 32.80 -16.73
C LEU A 78 -16.78 33.58 -15.64
N PHE A 79 -16.79 33.11 -14.39
CA PHE A 79 -17.31 33.85 -13.23
C PHE A 79 -16.51 35.13 -12.92
N SER A 80 -15.24 35.17 -13.34
CA SER A 80 -14.37 36.34 -13.22
C SER A 80 -14.57 37.36 -14.35
N TYR A 81 -15.32 37.00 -15.39
CA TYR A 81 -15.58 37.82 -16.58
C TYR A 81 -17.09 38.06 -16.72
N ARG A 82 -17.64 38.85 -15.81
CA ARG A 82 -19.08 39.05 -15.69
C ARG A 82 -19.54 40.31 -16.42
N GLU A 83 -19.62 40.25 -17.75
CA GLU A 83 -20.65 40.96 -18.54
C GLU A 83 -20.85 40.23 -19.88
N GLY A 84 -22.04 39.66 -20.13
CA GLY A 84 -22.50 39.45 -21.51
C GLY A 84 -22.80 38.03 -22.03
N ILE A 85 -23.02 36.99 -21.20
CA ILE A 85 -23.56 35.71 -21.70
C ILE A 85 -24.83 35.33 -20.94
N GLY A 86 -25.89 35.04 -21.70
CA GLY A 86 -27.24 34.74 -21.23
C GLY A 86 -27.32 33.63 -20.19
N SER A 87 -28.31 33.75 -19.32
CA SER A 87 -28.55 32.96 -18.12
C SER A 87 -28.72 31.46 -18.40
N THR A 88 -27.63 30.69 -18.38
CA THR A 88 -27.71 29.34 -17.84
C THR A 88 -27.47 29.47 -16.35
N SER A 89 -28.49 29.21 -15.55
CA SER A 89 -28.42 29.37 -14.11
C SER A 89 -27.39 28.39 -13.53
N ALA A 90 -26.67 28.80 -12.48
CA ALA A 90 -25.77 27.88 -11.76
C ALA A 90 -26.52 26.63 -11.23
N ALA A 91 -27.86 26.69 -11.12
CA ALA A 91 -28.71 25.56 -10.80
C ALA A 91 -28.79 24.52 -11.94
N GLU A 92 -28.90 24.95 -13.21
CA GLU A 92 -28.92 24.05 -14.37
C GLU A 92 -27.57 23.36 -14.58
N ILE A 93 -26.46 24.08 -14.37
CA ILE A 93 -25.11 23.48 -14.43
C ILE A 93 -24.94 22.42 -13.32
N ARG A 94 -25.44 22.70 -12.11
CA ARG A 94 -25.44 21.71 -11.01
C ARG A 94 -26.36 20.53 -11.30
N ALA A 95 -27.52 20.76 -11.89
CA ALA A 95 -28.47 19.70 -12.27
C ALA A 95 -27.88 18.79 -13.36
N ALA A 96 -27.22 19.35 -14.38
CA ALA A 96 -26.54 18.58 -15.42
C ALA A 96 -25.35 17.77 -14.86
N GLY A 97 -24.53 18.39 -13.99
CA GLY A 97 -23.44 17.67 -13.30
C GLY A 97 -23.93 16.63 -12.30
N TYR A 98 -25.16 16.76 -11.79
CA TYR A 98 -25.82 15.75 -10.97
C TYR A 98 -26.33 14.58 -11.83
N ALA A 99 -27.03 14.87 -12.92
CA ALA A 99 -27.54 13.87 -13.86
C ALA A 99 -26.41 13.01 -14.47
N ALA A 100 -25.29 13.63 -14.85
CA ALA A 100 -24.11 12.91 -15.35
C ALA A 100 -23.50 11.95 -14.31
N ARG A 101 -23.41 12.40 -13.04
CA ARG A 101 -22.94 11.53 -11.94
C ARG A 101 -23.89 10.37 -11.67
N CYS A 102 -25.19 10.61 -11.68
CA CYS A 102 -26.20 9.55 -11.57
C CYS A 102 -26.08 8.54 -12.71
N GLY A 103 -25.86 9.00 -13.95
CA GLY A 103 -25.67 8.12 -15.12
C GLY A 103 -24.44 7.21 -15.02
N VAL A 104 -23.29 7.74 -14.60
CA VAL A 104 -22.06 6.94 -14.39
C VAL A 104 -22.26 5.92 -13.26
N GLN A 105 -22.85 6.34 -12.15
CA GLN A 105 -23.11 5.43 -11.03
C GLN A 105 -24.18 4.37 -11.38
N GLN A 106 -25.13 4.68 -12.25
CA GLN A 106 -26.08 3.70 -12.77
C GLN A 106 -25.37 2.68 -13.67
N GLY A 107 -24.49 3.11 -14.57
CA GLY A 107 -23.69 2.20 -15.40
C GLY A 107 -22.82 1.24 -14.57
N ILE A 108 -22.26 1.70 -13.45
CA ILE A 108 -21.53 0.84 -12.51
C ILE A 108 -22.48 -0.16 -11.83
N ALA A 109 -23.69 0.26 -11.48
CA ALA A 109 -24.70 -0.63 -10.89
C ALA A 109 -25.19 -1.69 -11.86
N ASP A 110 -25.48 -1.30 -13.11
CA ASP A 110 -25.88 -2.21 -14.16
C ASP A 110 -24.75 -3.20 -14.50
N MET A 111 -23.48 -2.75 -14.46
CA MET A 111 -22.33 -3.64 -14.60
C MET A 111 -22.20 -4.60 -13.42
N ALA A 112 -22.37 -4.13 -12.19
CA ALA A 112 -22.31 -4.98 -11.01
C ALA A 112 -23.43 -6.04 -11.02
N GLU A 113 -24.66 -5.65 -11.33
CA GLU A 113 -25.80 -6.57 -11.46
C GLU A 113 -25.60 -7.62 -12.58
N ARG A 114 -24.85 -7.27 -13.63
CA ARG A 114 -24.47 -8.21 -14.71
C ARG A 114 -23.25 -9.05 -14.40
N SER A 115 -22.44 -8.68 -13.41
CA SER A 115 -21.18 -9.36 -13.07
C SER A 115 -21.30 -10.35 -11.91
N SER A 116 -22.48 -10.44 -11.27
CA SER A 116 -22.82 -11.58 -10.41
C SER A 116 -22.89 -12.84 -11.28
N SER A 117 -21.76 -13.54 -11.35
CA SER A 117 -21.62 -14.83 -11.99
C SER A 117 -21.42 -15.90 -10.92
N VAL A 118 -21.99 -17.07 -11.18
CA VAL A 118 -21.75 -18.27 -10.39
C VAL A 118 -20.39 -18.81 -10.82
N ASN A 119 -19.47 -19.03 -9.87
CA ASN A 119 -18.23 -19.74 -10.15
C ASN A 119 -18.54 -21.15 -10.68
N GLY A 120 -17.58 -21.77 -11.39
CA GLY A 120 -17.74 -23.15 -11.88
C GLY A 120 -17.99 -24.21 -10.79
N ASP A 121 -17.86 -23.86 -9.52
CA ASP A 121 -18.13 -24.70 -8.35
C ASP A 121 -19.48 -24.41 -7.65
N GLY A 122 -20.29 -23.51 -8.20
CA GLY A 122 -21.59 -23.13 -7.63
C GLY A 122 -21.53 -22.04 -6.55
N THR A 123 -20.36 -21.49 -6.22
CA THR A 123 -20.30 -20.34 -5.29
C THR A 123 -20.71 -19.05 -5.97
N GLU A 124 -21.64 -18.33 -5.35
CA GLU A 124 -22.01 -16.97 -5.77
C GLU A 124 -20.92 -16.00 -5.32
N LEU A 125 -20.26 -15.38 -6.29
CA LEU A 125 -19.36 -14.27 -6.05
C LEU A 125 -20.18 -13.00 -5.82
N GLU A 126 -20.32 -12.60 -4.56
CA GLU A 126 -21.05 -11.39 -4.21
C GLU A 126 -20.10 -10.17 -4.16
N MET A 127 -20.43 -9.13 -4.92
CA MET A 127 -19.73 -7.85 -4.80
C MET A 127 -20.08 -7.17 -3.49
N LEU A 128 -19.12 -6.43 -2.94
CA LEU A 128 -19.34 -5.61 -1.75
C LEU A 128 -19.35 -4.13 -2.14
N LYS A 129 -20.18 -3.34 -1.47
CA LYS A 129 -20.15 -1.88 -1.53
C LYS A 129 -19.92 -1.30 -0.15
N THR A 130 -19.00 -0.35 -0.07
CA THR A 130 -18.67 0.41 1.13
C THR A 130 -19.14 1.84 0.98
N TRP A 131 -19.81 2.37 2.00
CA TRP A 131 -20.16 3.78 2.07
C TRP A 131 -18.93 4.60 2.46
N VAL A 132 -18.46 5.48 1.57
CA VAL A 132 -17.19 6.19 1.76
C VAL A 132 -17.34 7.69 1.55
N ARG A 133 -16.46 8.48 2.15
CA ARG A 133 -16.37 9.91 1.88
C ARG A 133 -15.53 10.18 0.65
N ILE A 134 -16.09 10.96 -0.28
CA ILE A 134 -15.43 11.29 -1.56
C ILE A 134 -15.16 12.79 -1.75
N ALA A 135 -15.77 13.64 -0.92
CA ALA A 135 -15.56 15.08 -0.94
C ALA A 135 -15.63 15.69 0.47
N ALA A 136 -15.04 16.87 0.63
CA ALA A 136 -15.17 17.67 1.84
C ALA A 136 -16.64 18.00 2.11
N ARG A 137 -17.03 18.03 3.40
CA ARG A 137 -18.41 18.28 3.82
C ARG A 137 -18.80 19.72 3.47
N ALA A 138 -19.90 19.87 2.74
CA ALA A 138 -20.59 21.15 2.67
C ALA A 138 -21.62 21.27 3.80
N GLU A 139 -22.24 20.15 4.22
CA GLU A 139 -23.16 20.08 5.37
C GLU A 139 -22.93 18.82 6.20
N HIS A 140 -23.03 18.94 7.53
CA HIS A 140 -22.85 17.82 8.46
C HIS A 140 -24.16 17.05 8.66
N ARG A 141 -24.16 15.74 8.43
CA ARG A 141 -25.31 14.85 8.65
C ARG A 141 -24.87 13.61 9.40
N SER A 142 -25.12 13.59 10.70
CA SER A 142 -24.67 12.52 11.60
C SER A 142 -25.16 11.13 11.17
N TRP A 143 -26.33 11.04 10.52
CA TRP A 143 -26.88 9.78 10.02
C TRP A 143 -26.25 9.28 8.72
N HIS A 144 -25.65 10.13 7.89
CA HIS A 144 -24.81 9.68 6.76
C HIS A 144 -23.41 9.31 7.24
N ASP A 145 -22.87 10.07 8.21
CA ASP A 145 -21.57 9.80 8.82
C ASP A 145 -21.56 8.47 9.58
N ALA A 146 -22.70 8.06 10.15
CA ALA A 146 -22.86 6.78 10.82
C ALA A 146 -22.66 5.57 9.89
N LEU A 147 -22.90 5.74 8.60
CA LEU A 147 -22.68 4.71 7.58
C LEU A 147 -21.24 4.73 7.05
N GLU A 148 -20.41 5.74 7.34
CA GLU A 148 -19.06 5.84 6.78
C GLU A 148 -18.20 4.63 7.20
N GLY A 149 -17.74 3.87 6.20
CA GLY A 149 -17.00 2.61 6.36
C GLY A 149 -17.88 1.36 6.41
N GLU A 150 -19.20 1.49 6.48
CA GLU A 150 -20.13 0.36 6.43
C GLU A 150 -20.03 -0.33 5.06
N THR A 151 -19.79 -1.64 5.09
CA THR A 151 -19.66 -2.48 3.90
C THR A 151 -20.76 -3.52 3.93
N ILE A 152 -21.60 -3.51 2.90
CA ILE A 152 -22.68 -4.47 2.73
C ILE A 152 -22.54 -5.16 1.37
N PRO A 153 -23.16 -6.33 1.19
CA PRO A 153 -23.29 -6.89 -0.13
C PRO A 153 -23.99 -5.95 -1.11
N TYR A 154 -23.59 -6.00 -2.38
CA TYR A 154 -24.05 -5.06 -3.40
C TYR A 154 -25.58 -5.10 -3.57
N SER A 155 -26.15 -6.29 -3.41
CA SER A 155 -27.58 -6.61 -3.44
C SER A 155 -28.37 -5.99 -2.29
N GLN A 156 -27.73 -5.70 -1.15
CA GLN A 156 -28.37 -5.16 0.04
C GLN A 156 -28.48 -3.64 0.00
N LEU A 157 -29.42 -3.08 0.77
CA LEU A 157 -29.61 -1.64 0.91
C LEU A 157 -29.06 -1.17 2.27
N PHE A 158 -28.46 0.01 2.28
CA PHE A 158 -28.08 0.68 3.52
C PHE A 158 -29.33 1.20 4.23
N THR A 159 -29.35 1.12 5.55
CA THR A 159 -30.42 1.72 6.35
C THR A 159 -29.98 3.09 6.86
N ILE A 160 -30.62 4.16 6.37
CA ILE A 160 -30.49 5.50 6.93
C ILE A 160 -31.62 5.74 7.93
N ILE A 161 -31.28 6.30 9.10
CA ILE A 161 -32.26 6.78 10.08
C ILE A 161 -32.02 8.29 10.27
N GLY A 162 -32.77 9.09 9.53
CA GLY A 162 -32.67 10.55 9.51
C GLY A 162 -33.86 11.24 10.18
N PRO A 163 -33.87 12.59 10.22
CA PRO A 163 -34.97 13.38 10.77
C PRO A 163 -36.29 13.17 10.02
N ASN A 164 -36.23 12.76 8.75
CA ASN A 164 -37.39 12.47 7.91
C ASN A 164 -37.85 11.01 7.98
N GLY A 165 -37.25 10.20 8.87
CA GLY A 165 -37.61 8.80 9.08
C GLY A 165 -36.52 7.81 8.67
N ARG A 166 -36.93 6.55 8.45
CA ARG A 166 -36.06 5.44 8.08
C ARG A 166 -36.14 5.18 6.58
N PHE A 167 -35.00 5.15 5.90
CA PHE A 167 -34.89 4.92 4.46
C PHE A 167 -33.97 3.73 4.18
N GLN A 168 -34.32 2.95 3.15
CA GLN A 168 -33.46 1.91 2.59
C GLN A 168 -32.90 2.44 1.28
N VAL A 169 -31.58 2.55 1.17
CA VAL A 169 -30.93 3.21 0.03
C VAL A 169 -29.80 2.37 -0.51
N ALA A 170 -29.65 2.32 -1.83
CA ALA A 170 -28.52 1.64 -2.45
C ALA A 170 -27.23 2.46 -2.31
N ARG A 171 -27.34 3.79 -2.16
CA ARG A 171 -26.22 4.76 -2.18
C ARG A 171 -26.59 6.13 -1.57
N PRO A 172 -25.62 7.02 -1.27
CA PRO A 172 -25.85 8.36 -0.68
C PRO A 172 -26.78 9.32 -1.44
N TYR A 173 -27.03 9.05 -2.72
CA TYR A 173 -27.88 9.87 -3.60
C TYR A 173 -28.98 9.02 -4.24
N ASP A 174 -29.47 8.04 -3.50
CA ASP A 174 -30.55 7.19 -3.98
C ASP A 174 -31.81 8.03 -4.28
N PRO A 175 -32.45 7.88 -5.46
CA PRO A 175 -33.65 8.63 -5.81
C PRO A 175 -34.83 8.43 -4.85
N SER A 176 -34.81 7.38 -4.04
CA SER A 176 -35.81 7.14 -2.99
C SER A 176 -35.68 8.08 -1.79
N LEU A 177 -34.56 8.79 -1.65
CA LEU A 177 -34.37 9.80 -0.61
C LEU A 177 -35.08 11.10 -1.00
N PRO A 178 -35.74 11.80 -0.05
CA PRO A 178 -36.24 13.14 -0.31
C PRO A 178 -35.07 14.07 -0.64
N LEU A 179 -35.30 15.10 -1.46
CA LEU A 179 -34.26 16.03 -1.90
C LEU A 179 -33.48 16.67 -0.74
N SER A 180 -34.16 16.85 0.40
CA SER A 180 -33.58 17.33 1.65
C SER A 180 -32.51 16.42 2.22
N GLU A 181 -32.44 15.13 1.85
CA GLU A 181 -31.45 14.13 2.29
C GLU A 181 -30.34 13.89 1.24
N THR A 182 -30.58 14.21 -0.03
CA THR A 182 -29.61 13.96 -1.11
C THR A 182 -28.62 15.10 -1.36
N LEU A 183 -28.80 16.27 -0.74
CA LEU A 183 -27.93 17.43 -0.99
C LEU A 183 -26.65 17.38 -0.13
N ALA A 184 -25.50 17.54 -0.80
CA ALA A 184 -24.25 18.03 -0.23
C ALA A 184 -23.56 17.19 0.88
N CYS A 185 -23.93 15.91 1.06
CA CYS A 185 -23.35 15.06 2.12
C CYS A 185 -21.88 14.64 1.90
N GLY A 186 -21.36 14.75 0.67
CA GLY A 186 -19.96 14.42 0.32
C GLY A 186 -19.60 12.92 0.34
N HIS A 187 -20.60 12.03 0.40
CA HIS A 187 -20.39 10.57 0.41
C HIS A 187 -20.62 9.95 -0.96
N GLY A 188 -19.98 8.80 -1.20
CA GLY A 188 -20.17 7.93 -2.36
C GLY A 188 -20.17 6.46 -1.95
N ILE A 189 -20.23 5.57 -2.93
CA ILE A 189 -20.01 4.13 -2.73
C ILE A 189 -18.68 3.73 -3.37
N ARG A 190 -17.89 2.93 -2.67
CA ARG A 190 -16.74 2.22 -3.23
C ARG A 190 -17.16 0.77 -3.42
N VAL A 191 -17.06 0.27 -4.65
CA VAL A 191 -17.36 -1.12 -4.97
C VAL A 191 -16.04 -1.89 -4.99
N GLU A 192 -15.98 -2.99 -4.25
CA GLU A 192 -14.85 -3.89 -4.25
C GLU A 192 -15.13 -5.06 -5.22
N PRO A 193 -14.11 -5.56 -5.94
CA PRO A 193 -14.28 -6.70 -6.82
C PRO A 193 -14.82 -7.90 -6.01
N PRO A 194 -15.55 -8.82 -6.66
CA PRO A 194 -16.13 -9.97 -5.98
C PRO A 194 -15.04 -10.71 -5.19
N ARG A 195 -15.29 -10.92 -3.90
CA ARG A 195 -14.46 -11.77 -3.06
C ARG A 195 -15.26 -13.02 -2.76
N ASP A 196 -14.57 -14.16 -2.66
CA ASP A 196 -15.17 -15.33 -2.03
C ASP A 196 -15.56 -14.95 -0.60
N THR A 197 -16.86 -14.81 -0.36
CA THR A 197 -17.40 -14.41 0.94
C THR A 197 -17.38 -15.55 1.95
N GLY A 198 -17.01 -16.77 1.52
CA GLY A 198 -17.04 -17.97 2.35
C GLY A 198 -18.45 -18.42 2.75
N VAL A 199 -19.50 -17.80 2.22
CA VAL A 199 -20.88 -18.16 2.49
C VAL A 199 -21.25 -19.38 1.65
N ARG A 200 -21.10 -20.58 2.23
CA ARG A 200 -21.70 -21.80 1.67
C ARG A 200 -23.14 -21.90 2.14
N LEU A 201 -24.09 -22.07 1.21
CA LEU A 201 -25.41 -22.59 1.55
C LEU A 201 -25.23 -24.00 2.11
N TRP A 202 -25.51 -24.17 3.39
CA TRP A 202 -25.33 -25.43 4.11
C TRP A 202 -26.32 -26.49 3.59
N ASP A 203 -25.80 -27.58 3.01
CA ASP A 203 -26.58 -28.71 2.48
C ASP A 203 -26.74 -29.87 3.50
N GLY A 204 -26.27 -29.67 4.74
CA GLY A 204 -26.32 -30.67 5.79
C GLY A 204 -25.18 -31.70 5.76
N SER A 205 -24.18 -31.54 4.88
CA SER A 205 -22.97 -32.35 4.92
C SER A 205 -21.74 -31.51 5.30
N ASP A 206 -21.25 -31.71 6.53
CA ASP A 206 -20.03 -31.03 6.96
C ASP A 206 -18.82 -31.56 6.15
N PRO A 207 -18.07 -30.68 5.46
CA PRO A 207 -16.80 -31.10 4.87
C PRO A 207 -15.81 -31.44 6.00
N PRO A 208 -14.91 -32.41 5.80
CA PRO A 208 -13.90 -32.75 6.80
C PRO A 208 -13.08 -31.51 7.15
N PRO A 209 -12.71 -31.32 8.42
CA PRO A 209 -11.96 -30.16 8.85
C PRO A 209 -10.69 -30.04 8.01
N SER A 210 -10.43 -28.83 7.51
CA SER A 210 -9.19 -28.52 6.81
C SER A 210 -8.01 -29.03 7.63
N PRO A 211 -7.03 -29.72 7.00
CA PRO A 211 -5.88 -30.23 7.72
C PRO A 211 -5.22 -29.07 8.47
N LYS A 212 -4.98 -29.26 9.77
CA LYS A 212 -4.19 -28.34 10.58
C LYS A 212 -2.93 -27.97 9.77
N PRO A 213 -2.56 -26.67 9.67
CA PRO A 213 -1.30 -26.30 9.06
C PRO A 213 -0.20 -27.13 9.71
N SER A 214 0.60 -27.80 8.87
CA SER A 214 1.71 -28.62 9.34
C SER A 214 2.56 -27.81 10.32
N PRO A 215 3.07 -28.44 11.40
CA PRO A 215 4.01 -27.79 12.30
C PRO A 215 5.09 -27.13 11.46
N ALA A 216 5.38 -25.85 11.74
CA ALA A 216 6.47 -25.14 11.09
C ALA A 216 7.72 -26.05 11.10
N PRO A 217 8.39 -26.24 9.96
CA PRO A 217 9.58 -27.08 9.89
C PRO A 217 10.53 -26.67 11.02
N ALA A 218 11.03 -27.66 11.76
CA ALA A 218 11.93 -27.44 12.88
C ALA A 218 13.03 -26.47 12.44
N ARG A 219 13.16 -25.34 13.15
CA ARG A 219 14.19 -24.30 12.96
C ARG A 219 15.48 -24.98 12.52
N THR A 220 15.85 -24.86 11.25
CA THR A 220 17.12 -25.37 10.77
C THR A 220 18.19 -24.63 11.56
N ARG A 221 18.87 -25.39 12.42
CA ARG A 221 19.98 -24.92 13.23
C ARG A 221 20.94 -24.18 12.30
N PRO A 222 21.42 -22.96 12.66
CA PRO A 222 22.32 -22.21 11.80
C PRO A 222 23.44 -23.14 11.35
N THR A 223 23.65 -23.24 10.04
CA THR A 223 24.88 -23.84 9.50
C THR A 223 26.04 -23.14 10.20
N THR A 224 26.95 -23.90 10.79
CA THR A 224 28.11 -23.41 11.57
C THR A 224 29.10 -22.69 10.66
N ARG A 225 28.71 -21.54 10.11
CA ARG A 225 29.62 -20.61 9.46
C ARG A 225 30.41 -19.90 10.56
N VAL A 226 31.68 -19.69 10.28
CA VAL A 226 32.58 -19.01 11.21
C VAL A 226 32.87 -17.61 10.64
N PRO A 227 32.89 -16.55 11.47
CA PRO A 227 33.36 -15.24 11.04
C PRO A 227 34.74 -15.34 10.39
N ASP A 228 34.91 -14.63 9.27
CA ASP A 228 36.19 -14.51 8.57
C ASP A 228 36.49 -13.04 8.25
N GLY A 229 37.73 -12.73 7.87
CA GLY A 229 38.21 -11.37 7.68
C GLY A 229 38.58 -10.66 8.98
N ARG A 230 38.70 -9.32 8.92
CA ARG A 230 38.98 -8.50 10.11
C ARG A 230 37.73 -8.41 10.98
N SER A 231 37.91 -8.38 12.29
CA SER A 231 36.81 -8.18 13.24
C SER A 231 36.34 -6.73 13.26
N LEU A 232 35.02 -6.50 13.26
CA LEU A 232 34.44 -5.16 13.45
C LEU A 232 34.84 -4.53 14.78
N ALA A 233 35.14 -5.34 15.80
CA ALA A 233 35.62 -4.83 17.07
C ALA A 233 36.99 -4.12 16.95
N ALA A 234 37.72 -4.33 15.84
CA ALA A 234 38.97 -3.65 15.56
C ALA A 234 38.80 -2.35 14.74
N THR A 235 37.58 -2.00 14.32
CA THR A 235 37.27 -0.81 13.52
C THR A 235 36.28 0.11 14.23
N ILE A 236 35.34 -0.42 15.01
CA ILE A 236 34.37 0.36 15.77
C ILE A 236 34.82 0.47 17.23
N THR A 237 35.11 1.69 17.67
CA THR A 237 35.50 2.01 19.05
C THR A 237 34.25 2.37 19.85
N VAL A 238 34.00 1.61 20.92
CA VAL A 238 32.93 1.88 21.88
C VAL A 238 33.57 2.35 23.19
N PRO A 239 33.23 3.55 23.71
CA PRO A 239 33.77 4.01 24.98
C PRO A 239 33.35 3.07 26.13
N GLY A 240 34.25 2.81 27.07
CA GLY A 240 34.03 1.86 28.19
C GLY A 240 33.08 2.35 29.29
N LEU A 241 32.15 3.27 28.99
CA LEU A 241 31.18 3.79 29.97
C LEU A 241 29.90 2.92 29.98
N PRO A 242 29.22 2.79 31.14
CA PRO A 242 28.01 1.96 31.25
C PRO A 242 26.90 2.30 30.26
N VAL A 243 26.75 3.58 29.89
CA VAL A 243 25.76 4.01 28.90
C VAL A 243 25.96 3.34 27.53
N PHE A 244 27.19 2.95 27.19
CA PHE A 244 27.49 2.26 25.94
C PHE A 244 27.41 0.74 26.01
N ALA A 245 26.93 0.17 27.12
CA ALA A 245 26.75 -1.28 27.24
C ALA A 245 25.94 -1.92 26.08
N PRO A 246 24.85 -1.31 25.56
CA PRO A 246 24.15 -1.87 24.41
C PRO A 246 24.99 -1.85 23.12
N ALA A 247 25.84 -0.83 22.92
CA ALA A 247 26.76 -0.79 21.79
C ALA A 247 27.84 -1.87 21.87
N THR A 248 28.40 -2.10 23.06
CA THR A 248 29.34 -3.21 23.31
C THR A 248 28.68 -4.57 23.03
N ARG A 249 27.42 -4.75 23.45
CA ARG A 249 26.65 -5.96 23.15
C ARG A 249 26.46 -6.16 21.64
N ALA A 250 25.98 -5.13 20.95
CA ALA A 250 25.76 -5.16 19.50
C ALA A 250 27.03 -5.55 18.74
N LEU A 251 28.16 -4.92 19.08
CA LEU A 251 29.45 -5.21 18.47
C LEU A 251 29.93 -6.64 18.73
N GLY A 252 29.70 -7.15 19.95
CA GLY A 252 29.95 -8.54 20.29
C GLY A 252 29.10 -9.51 19.46
N SER A 253 27.81 -9.20 19.25
CA SER A 253 26.89 -10.00 18.44
C SER A 253 27.27 -9.99 16.96
N VAL A 254 27.62 -8.83 16.41
CA VAL A 254 28.10 -8.69 15.02
C VAL A 254 29.38 -9.49 14.81
N THR A 255 30.36 -9.36 15.72
CA THR A 255 31.66 -10.06 15.64
C THR A 255 31.51 -11.59 15.72
N ARG A 256 30.48 -12.11 16.39
CA ARG A 256 30.18 -13.55 16.40
C ARG A 256 29.61 -14.05 15.07
N VAL A 257 29.05 -13.17 14.25
CA VAL A 257 28.38 -13.50 13.00
C VAL A 257 29.33 -13.34 11.83
N HIS A 258 29.96 -12.18 11.63
CA HIS A 258 30.86 -11.95 10.50
C HIS A 258 31.99 -10.95 10.82
N GLY A 259 33.03 -10.93 9.98
CA GLY A 259 34.02 -9.85 9.93
C GLY A 259 33.63 -8.74 8.95
N ASP A 260 34.44 -7.69 8.82
CA ASP A 260 34.16 -6.51 7.99
C ASP A 260 35.09 -6.29 6.80
N GLY A 261 36.18 -7.05 6.73
CA GLY A 261 37.26 -6.76 5.80
C GLY A 261 38.03 -5.49 6.19
N ALA A 262 37.82 -4.37 5.50
CA ALA A 262 38.66 -3.16 5.63
C ALA A 262 37.82 -1.88 5.83
N LEU A 263 36.85 -1.94 6.74
CA LEU A 263 35.99 -0.78 7.03
C LEU A 263 36.77 0.41 7.61
N PRO A 264 36.37 1.66 7.28
CA PRO A 264 36.81 2.83 8.00
C PRO A 264 36.46 2.73 9.48
N ALA A 265 37.39 3.17 10.33
CA ALA A 265 37.17 3.17 11.76
C ALA A 265 36.06 4.17 12.16
N LEU A 266 35.26 3.79 13.14
CA LEU A 266 34.20 4.61 13.71
C LEU A 266 34.31 4.67 15.23
N THR A 267 33.71 5.72 15.81
CA THR A 267 33.51 5.81 17.25
C THR A 267 32.03 5.96 17.54
N VAL A 268 31.55 5.28 18.58
CA VAL A 268 30.21 5.50 19.13
C VAL A 268 30.27 6.67 20.12
N THR A 269 29.42 7.68 19.93
CA THR A 269 29.42 8.91 20.73
C THR A 269 28.03 9.30 21.21
N GLU A 270 27.94 9.93 22.38
CA GLU A 270 26.69 10.53 22.84
C GLU A 270 26.49 11.90 22.19
N ASN A 271 25.46 12.02 21.37
CA ASN A 271 25.09 13.25 20.68
C ASN A 271 23.58 13.31 20.49
N ARG A 272 23.02 14.52 20.46
CA ARG A 272 21.58 14.68 20.22
C ARG A 272 21.22 14.22 18.80
N VAL A 273 20.45 13.15 18.70
CA VAL A 273 19.94 12.63 17.43
C VAL A 273 18.62 13.32 17.07
N LYS A 274 18.54 13.88 15.85
CA LYS A 274 17.34 14.62 15.39
C LYS A 274 16.11 13.74 15.22
N LYS A 275 16.29 12.51 14.72
CA LYS A 275 15.22 11.53 14.45
C LYS A 275 15.69 10.16 14.89
N GLY A 276 14.86 9.42 15.60
CA GLY A 276 15.25 8.13 16.19
C GLY A 276 16.05 8.30 17.49
N VAL A 277 16.71 7.21 17.87
CA VAL A 277 17.48 7.08 19.13
C VAL A 277 18.98 6.91 18.88
N ALA A 278 19.36 6.42 17.69
CA ALA A 278 20.72 6.37 17.20
C ALA A 278 20.78 6.90 15.75
N ALA A 279 21.97 7.24 15.27
CA ALA A 279 22.21 7.63 13.88
C ALA A 279 23.65 7.38 13.44
N TYR A 280 23.81 6.72 12.30
CA TYR A 280 25.05 6.68 11.55
C TYR A 280 25.33 8.07 10.93
N VAL A 281 26.50 8.61 11.26
CA VAL A 281 26.92 9.96 10.88
C VAL A 281 28.02 9.87 9.83
N TYR A 282 27.85 10.62 8.75
CA TYR A 282 28.81 10.71 7.66
C TYR A 282 28.81 12.11 7.03
N ASP A 283 29.92 12.47 6.39
CA ASP A 283 30.00 13.67 5.57
C ASP A 283 29.24 13.43 4.26
N LYS A 284 28.09 14.08 4.09
CA LYS A 284 27.24 13.92 2.90
C LYS A 284 27.92 14.27 1.58
N ARG A 285 28.90 15.18 1.60
CA ARG A 285 29.62 15.62 0.41
C ARG A 285 30.67 14.60 -0.01
N THR A 286 31.41 14.03 0.95
CA THR A 286 32.53 13.12 0.66
C THR A 286 32.19 11.65 0.81
N GLY A 287 31.08 11.31 1.47
CA GLY A 287 30.71 9.95 1.85
C GLY A 287 31.53 9.39 3.00
N ARG A 288 32.43 10.19 3.58
CA ARG A 288 33.31 9.73 4.67
C ARG A 288 32.51 9.46 5.94
N ALA A 289 32.63 8.25 6.46
CA ALA A 289 32.08 7.85 7.75
C ALA A 289 32.69 8.70 8.89
N LEU A 290 31.86 9.18 9.81
CA LEU A 290 32.27 10.03 10.94
C LEU A 290 32.05 9.36 12.31
N GLY A 291 30.97 8.60 12.47
CA GLY A 291 30.67 7.95 13.74
C GLY A 291 29.28 7.34 13.79
N ILE A 292 28.92 6.83 14.96
CA ILE A 292 27.54 6.48 15.32
C ILE A 292 27.17 7.30 16.54
N ASP A 293 26.15 8.14 16.41
CA ASP A 293 25.62 8.94 17.49
C ASP A 293 24.48 8.21 18.19
N VAL A 294 24.48 8.21 19.51
CA VAL A 294 23.35 7.76 20.35
C VAL A 294 22.81 8.94 21.14
N ASP A 295 21.47 9.02 21.25
CA ASP A 295 20.81 10.09 22.00
C ASP A 295 20.79 9.76 23.50
N PRO A 296 21.50 10.50 24.36
CA PRO A 296 21.56 10.20 25.80
C PRO A 296 20.22 10.40 26.52
N LYS A 297 19.22 11.01 25.86
CA LYS A 297 17.91 11.30 26.44
C LYS A 297 16.81 10.31 26.06
N LYS A 298 17.12 9.34 25.19
CA LYS A 298 16.15 8.36 24.72
C LYS A 298 16.65 6.95 25.06
N PRO A 299 15.77 6.01 25.40
CA PRO A 299 16.17 4.62 25.50
C PRO A 299 16.59 4.14 24.12
N TRP A 300 17.74 3.48 24.05
CA TRP A 300 18.27 2.81 22.87
C TRP A 300 18.86 1.47 23.29
N ASP A 301 18.89 0.50 22.38
CA ASP A 301 19.36 -0.85 22.66
C ASP A 301 20.41 -1.35 21.65
N ALA A 302 20.78 -2.63 21.76
CA ALA A 302 21.78 -3.24 20.89
C ALA A 302 21.29 -3.42 19.44
N LEU A 303 19.98 -3.54 19.22
CA LEU A 303 19.39 -3.66 17.88
C LEU A 303 19.47 -2.33 17.14
N ASP A 304 19.28 -1.21 17.82
CA ASP A 304 19.48 0.14 17.26
C ASP A 304 20.92 0.31 16.75
N ILE A 305 21.92 -0.12 17.53
CA ILE A 305 23.32 -0.05 17.09
C ILE A 305 23.60 -0.98 15.92
N ALA A 306 23.03 -2.19 15.92
CA ALA A 306 23.16 -3.08 14.77
C ALA A 306 22.55 -2.46 13.49
N HIS A 307 21.44 -1.75 13.61
CA HIS A 307 20.85 -1.00 12.50
C HIS A 307 21.82 0.06 11.95
N GLU A 308 22.44 0.86 12.82
CA GLU A 308 23.40 1.88 12.37
C GLU A 308 24.68 1.29 11.75
N ILE A 309 25.15 0.14 12.26
CA ILE A 309 26.23 -0.62 11.61
C ILE A 309 25.79 -1.10 10.22
N GLY A 310 24.53 -1.48 10.05
CA GLY A 310 23.95 -1.81 8.75
C GLY A 310 24.06 -0.65 7.75
N HIS A 311 23.74 0.58 8.17
CA HIS A 311 23.93 1.79 7.34
C HIS A 311 25.40 2.02 6.97
N HIS A 312 26.31 1.85 7.93
CA HIS A 312 27.76 1.97 7.69
C HIS A 312 28.25 0.96 6.64
N LEU A 313 27.91 -0.31 6.79
CA LEU A 313 28.25 -1.36 5.82
C LEU A 313 27.70 -1.05 4.43
N HIS A 314 26.44 -0.62 4.36
CA HIS A 314 25.80 -0.30 3.10
C HIS A 314 26.56 0.80 2.36
N GLN A 315 26.83 1.91 3.03
CA GLN A 315 27.48 3.05 2.40
C GLN A 315 28.94 2.77 2.05
N GLN A 316 29.69 2.14 2.94
CA GLN A 316 31.15 2.08 2.80
C GLN A 316 31.62 0.92 1.92
N VAL A 317 30.87 -0.18 1.82
CA VAL A 317 31.37 -1.41 1.18
C VAL A 317 30.39 -2.09 0.24
N LEU A 318 29.08 -1.93 0.46
CA LEU A 318 28.07 -2.63 -0.34
C LEU A 318 27.49 -1.78 -1.47
N SER A 319 27.74 -0.47 -1.47
CA SER A 319 27.26 0.45 -2.50
C SER A 319 28.28 1.55 -2.79
N SER A 320 28.16 2.19 -3.94
CA SER A 320 28.86 3.46 -4.17
C SER A 320 28.20 4.56 -3.34
N HIS A 321 28.94 5.62 -2.99
CA HIS A 321 28.34 6.77 -2.29
C HIS A 321 27.17 7.38 -3.08
N ALA A 322 27.25 7.40 -4.41
CA ALA A 322 26.16 7.85 -5.27
C ALA A 322 24.92 6.96 -5.11
N ASP A 323 25.07 5.63 -5.21
CA ASP A 323 23.96 4.69 -5.05
C ASP A 323 23.30 4.78 -3.67
N TYR A 324 24.10 4.93 -2.62
CA TYR A 324 23.60 5.11 -1.26
C TYR A 324 22.74 6.38 -1.12
N MET A 325 23.17 7.48 -1.74
CA MET A 325 22.47 8.76 -1.71
C MET A 325 21.20 8.74 -2.55
N ASP A 326 21.27 8.16 -3.75
CA ASP A 326 20.20 8.06 -4.72
C ASP A 326 19.21 6.93 -4.43
N ASN A 327 19.49 6.13 -3.39
CA ASN A 327 18.65 5.01 -2.97
C ASN A 327 18.56 3.90 -4.05
N ASN A 328 19.66 3.68 -4.76
CA ASN A 328 19.81 2.63 -5.76
C ASN A 328 20.25 1.31 -5.12
N VAL A 329 19.98 0.22 -5.82
CA VAL A 329 20.42 -1.13 -5.45
C VAL A 329 21.68 -1.44 -6.25
N SER A 330 22.81 -1.64 -5.57
CA SER A 330 24.04 -2.08 -6.22
C SER A 330 23.90 -3.51 -6.75
N ALA A 331 24.75 -3.89 -7.71
CA ALA A 331 24.73 -5.23 -8.30
C ALA A 331 24.89 -6.34 -7.24
N ASP A 332 25.73 -6.11 -6.23
CA ASP A 332 25.98 -7.07 -5.15
C ASP A 332 24.75 -7.29 -4.25
N LEU A 333 23.91 -6.26 -4.11
CA LEU A 333 22.69 -6.27 -3.30
C LEU A 333 21.45 -6.71 -4.06
N ALA A 334 21.51 -6.86 -5.40
CA ALA A 334 20.34 -7.19 -6.21
C ALA A 334 19.65 -8.51 -5.79
N PRO A 335 20.37 -9.62 -5.50
CA PRO A 335 19.73 -10.86 -5.03
C PRO A 335 19.01 -10.69 -3.70
N TRP A 336 19.66 -10.03 -2.73
CA TRP A 336 19.06 -9.70 -1.43
C TRP A 336 17.81 -8.84 -1.58
N TYR A 337 17.88 -7.79 -2.39
CA TYR A 337 16.75 -6.88 -2.55
C TYR A 337 15.57 -7.56 -3.23
N ALA A 338 15.82 -8.45 -4.20
CA ALA A 338 14.78 -9.29 -4.80
C ALA A 338 14.09 -10.17 -3.75
N ALA A 339 14.86 -10.83 -2.87
CA ALA A 339 14.31 -11.64 -1.78
C ALA A 339 13.46 -10.79 -0.81
N VAL A 340 13.93 -9.60 -0.42
CA VAL A 340 13.19 -8.71 0.47
C VAL A 340 11.88 -8.23 -0.17
N ARG A 341 11.89 -7.84 -1.45
CA ARG A 341 10.68 -7.37 -2.15
C ARG A 341 9.61 -8.45 -2.27
N ALA A 342 9.99 -9.72 -2.26
CA ALA A 342 9.05 -10.83 -2.29
C ALA A 342 8.32 -11.04 -0.94
N THR A 343 8.77 -10.41 0.15
CA THR A 343 8.19 -10.60 1.48
C THR A 343 6.84 -9.89 1.65
N PRO A 344 5.87 -10.52 2.36
CA PRO A 344 4.63 -9.86 2.77
C PRO A 344 4.85 -8.52 3.49
N THR A 345 5.87 -8.44 4.35
CA THR A 345 6.24 -7.20 5.08
C THR A 345 6.61 -6.06 4.14
N PHE A 346 7.43 -6.32 3.11
CA PHE A 346 7.79 -5.28 2.12
C PHE A 346 6.59 -4.85 1.27
N GLN A 347 5.81 -5.82 0.78
CA GLN A 347 4.62 -5.54 -0.02
C GLN A 347 3.56 -4.76 0.79
N ARG A 348 3.47 -5.01 2.10
CA ARG A 348 2.63 -4.21 3.00
C ARG A 348 3.11 -2.78 3.05
N LEU A 349 4.41 -2.52 3.20
CA LEU A 349 4.96 -1.16 3.16
C LEU A 349 4.68 -0.47 1.82
N GLU A 350 4.75 -1.17 0.69
CA GLU A 350 4.40 -0.62 -0.63
C GLU A 350 2.93 -0.20 -0.70
N ARG A 351 1.99 -1.02 -0.21
CA ARG A 351 0.57 -0.64 -0.12
C ARG A 351 0.38 0.57 0.78
N LEU A 352 0.99 0.52 1.97
CA LEU A 352 0.93 1.63 2.92
C LEU A 352 1.44 2.92 2.27
N ARG A 353 2.51 2.91 1.48
CA ARG A 353 3.06 4.12 0.83
C ARG A 353 2.04 4.85 -0.05
N ASP A 354 1.17 4.09 -0.71
CA ASP A 354 0.26 4.61 -1.75
C ASP A 354 -1.13 4.96 -1.17
N ASP A 355 -1.46 4.46 0.02
CA ASP A 355 -2.70 4.76 0.73
C ASP A 355 -2.60 6.09 1.52
N ASP A 356 -3.69 6.88 1.52
CA ASP A 356 -3.80 8.12 2.31
C ASP A 356 -3.95 7.85 3.82
N PHE A 357 -4.56 6.71 4.17
CA PHE A 357 -4.82 6.28 5.54
C PHE A 357 -4.78 4.77 5.67
N THR A 358 -4.52 4.28 6.88
CA THR A 358 -4.63 2.86 7.22
C THR A 358 -5.46 2.70 8.47
N MET A 359 -6.38 1.74 8.43
CA MET A 359 -7.19 1.39 9.59
C MET A 359 -6.37 0.52 10.53
N ILE A 360 -6.16 0.97 11.77
CA ILE A 360 -5.52 0.17 12.82
C ILE A 360 -6.49 0.04 13.99
N ARG A 361 -6.44 -1.07 14.72
CA ARG A 361 -7.27 -1.25 15.91
C ARG A 361 -6.53 -0.73 17.15
N ARG A 362 -7.01 0.34 17.77
CA ARG A 362 -6.38 0.93 18.96
C ARG A 362 -7.35 0.86 20.13
N GLY A 363 -6.99 0.12 21.17
CA GLY A 363 -7.86 -0.08 22.34
C GLY A 363 -9.23 -0.68 21.98
N GLY A 364 -9.24 -1.68 21.10
CA GLY A 364 -10.46 -2.36 20.65
C GLY A 364 -11.28 -1.62 19.58
N ARG A 365 -10.95 -0.38 19.23
CA ARG A 365 -11.62 0.41 18.20
C ARG A 365 -10.81 0.45 16.91
N ILE A 366 -11.47 0.32 15.75
CA ILE A 366 -10.81 0.54 14.46
C ILE A 366 -10.77 2.04 14.20
N VAL A 367 -9.56 2.61 14.04
CA VAL A 367 -9.35 4.04 13.81
C VAL A 367 -8.51 4.25 12.55
N PRO A 368 -8.85 5.25 11.70
CA PRO A 368 -7.98 5.64 10.60
C PRO A 368 -6.74 6.34 11.15
N VAL A 369 -5.56 5.88 10.75
CA VAL A 369 -4.31 6.61 10.95
C VAL A 369 -3.86 7.16 9.61
N PRO A 370 -3.75 8.49 9.48
CA PRO A 370 -3.24 9.11 8.27
C PRO A 370 -1.83 8.59 7.98
N ASN A 371 -1.58 8.20 6.75
CA ASN A 371 -0.26 7.80 6.29
C ASN A 371 0.57 9.03 5.88
N THR A 372 0.44 10.12 6.64
CA THR A 372 0.99 11.44 6.32
C THR A 372 2.45 11.60 6.69
N SER A 373 3.02 10.67 7.45
CA SER A 373 4.36 10.77 8.02
C SER A 373 5.49 10.61 6.99
N GLY A 374 5.18 10.06 5.81
CA GLY A 374 6.20 9.61 4.86
C GLY A 374 7.03 8.44 5.41
N GLU A 375 6.60 7.81 6.51
CA GLU A 375 7.33 6.74 7.18
C GLU A 375 7.46 5.52 6.27
N ALA A 376 6.37 5.09 5.61
CA ALA A 376 6.45 4.03 4.60
C ALA A 376 7.45 4.36 3.47
N ARG A 377 7.51 5.61 3.02
CA ARG A 377 8.50 6.04 2.01
C ARG A 377 9.93 5.98 2.54
N ILE A 378 10.13 6.28 3.82
CA ILE A 378 11.44 6.15 4.48
C ILE A 378 11.79 4.67 4.59
N MET A 379 10.89 3.85 5.13
CA MET A 379 11.10 2.42 5.37
C MET A 379 11.26 1.58 4.11
N LEU A 380 10.83 2.10 2.95
CA LEU A 380 11.06 1.51 1.62
C LEU A 380 12.37 1.96 0.97
N ARG A 381 13.12 2.88 1.58
CA ARG A 381 14.47 3.21 1.08
C ARG A 381 15.36 2.00 1.24
N VAL A 382 16.06 1.62 0.17
CA VAL A 382 17.01 0.50 0.09
C VAL A 382 17.94 0.48 1.31
N ARG A 383 18.47 1.64 1.71
CA ARG A 383 19.34 1.73 2.90
C ARG A 383 18.65 1.41 4.22
N GLU A 384 17.40 1.83 4.40
CA GLU A 384 16.62 1.53 5.60
C GLU A 384 16.18 0.06 5.62
N VAL A 385 15.79 -0.46 4.46
CA VAL A 385 15.44 -1.87 4.27
C VAL A 385 16.65 -2.76 4.59
N TRP A 386 17.83 -2.39 4.08
CA TRP A 386 19.09 -3.07 4.40
C TRP A 386 19.38 -3.02 5.89
N ALA A 387 19.46 -1.85 6.49
CA ALA A 387 19.83 -1.68 7.91
C ALA A 387 18.89 -2.46 8.85
N ARG A 388 17.58 -2.44 8.59
CA ARG A 388 16.59 -3.23 9.36
C ARG A 388 16.78 -4.73 9.19
N SER A 389 16.90 -5.20 7.95
CA SER A 389 17.09 -6.63 7.68
C SER A 389 18.41 -7.14 8.26
N TYR A 390 19.48 -6.35 8.15
CA TYR A 390 20.77 -6.64 8.77
C TYR A 390 20.66 -6.75 10.29
N ALA A 391 20.02 -5.80 10.96
CA ALA A 391 19.86 -5.85 12.42
C ALA A 391 19.10 -7.11 12.88
N GLN A 392 18.01 -7.47 12.20
CA GLN A 392 17.27 -8.71 12.46
C GLN A 392 18.12 -9.96 12.18
N TYR A 393 18.88 -9.96 11.08
CA TYR A 393 19.80 -11.05 10.75
C TYR A 393 20.86 -11.27 11.83
N ILE A 394 21.46 -10.20 12.36
CA ILE A 394 22.42 -10.29 13.46
C ILE A 394 21.76 -10.83 14.72
N ALA A 395 20.56 -10.36 15.08
CA ALA A 395 19.83 -10.87 16.24
C ALA A 395 19.63 -12.40 16.15
N ILE A 396 19.14 -12.88 15.01
CA ILE A 396 18.89 -14.30 14.76
C ILE A 396 20.20 -15.11 14.73
N SER A 397 21.17 -14.66 13.94
CA SER A 397 22.40 -15.43 13.68
C SER A 397 23.33 -15.48 14.90
N SER A 398 23.35 -14.42 15.71
CA SER A 398 24.16 -14.37 16.94
C SER A 398 23.53 -15.09 18.13
N GLY A 399 22.21 -15.36 18.06
CA GLY A 399 21.42 -15.91 19.16
C GLY A 399 21.34 -14.99 20.39
N ASP A 400 21.61 -13.68 20.25
CA ASP A 400 21.53 -12.75 21.37
C ASP A 400 20.07 -12.54 21.79
N SER A 401 19.73 -13.02 22.98
CA SER A 401 18.34 -13.00 23.47
C SER A 401 17.79 -11.59 23.61
N ALA A 402 18.59 -10.62 24.03
CA ALA A 402 18.11 -9.25 24.20
C ALA A 402 17.79 -8.60 22.85
N MET A 403 18.60 -8.86 21.82
CA MET A 403 18.30 -8.39 20.46
C MET A 403 17.08 -9.10 19.86
N LEU A 404 16.92 -10.40 20.14
CA LEU A 404 15.73 -11.16 19.72
C LEU A 404 14.46 -10.63 20.39
N ASP A 405 14.53 -10.27 21.68
CA ASP A 405 13.42 -9.64 22.39
C ASP A 405 13.06 -8.28 21.76
N SER A 406 14.05 -7.46 21.39
CA SER A 406 13.81 -6.20 20.66
C SER A 406 13.18 -6.42 19.28
N VAL A 407 13.59 -7.46 18.54
CA VAL A 407 12.94 -7.84 17.28
C VAL A 407 11.48 -8.24 17.53
N GLY A 408 11.21 -9.03 18.57
CA GLY A 408 9.86 -9.40 19.01
C GLY A 408 9.02 -8.17 19.32
N ALA A 409 9.51 -7.27 20.16
CA ALA A 409 8.81 -6.04 20.54
C ALA A 409 8.49 -5.14 19.33
N LEU A 410 9.38 -5.05 18.33
CA LEU A 410 9.13 -4.30 17.10
C LEU A 410 8.08 -4.96 16.20
N ARG A 411 8.05 -6.30 16.14
CA ARG A 411 6.97 -7.04 15.45
C ARG A 411 5.64 -6.84 16.16
N ASP A 412 5.67 -6.91 17.50
CA ASP A 412 4.50 -6.74 18.35
C ASP A 412 3.93 -5.33 18.25
N ALA A 413 4.77 -4.29 18.28
CA ALA A 413 4.31 -2.92 18.07
C ALA A 413 3.56 -2.74 16.73
N SER A 414 3.98 -3.48 15.70
CA SER A 414 3.34 -3.52 14.38
C SER A 414 2.07 -4.38 14.33
N SER A 415 1.94 -5.44 15.16
CA SER A 415 0.77 -6.34 15.20
C SER A 415 -0.29 -5.91 16.22
N GLU A 416 0.13 -5.35 17.36
CA GLU A 416 -0.68 -4.69 18.38
C GLU A 416 -1.18 -3.31 17.94
N GLN A 417 -1.02 -2.98 16.65
CA GLN A 417 -1.71 -1.86 16.00
C GLN A 417 -1.37 -0.51 16.66
N GLN A 418 -0.17 -0.38 17.26
CA GLN A 418 0.34 0.90 17.74
C GLN A 418 0.83 1.75 16.56
N THR A 419 1.33 1.07 15.53
CA THR A 419 1.78 1.64 14.26
C THR A 419 1.30 0.76 13.10
N PRO A 420 0.87 1.35 11.96
CA PRO A 420 0.52 0.56 10.78
C PRO A 420 1.75 -0.05 10.10
N TYR A 421 2.96 0.44 10.41
CA TYR A 421 4.19 0.09 9.70
C TYR A 421 4.86 -1.15 10.28
N PRO A 422 5.12 -2.21 9.49
CA PRO A 422 5.89 -3.36 9.94
C PRO A 422 7.39 -3.01 10.03
N PHE A 423 7.94 -2.96 11.26
CA PHE A 423 9.35 -2.62 11.50
C PHE A 423 10.31 -3.79 11.34
N GLN A 424 9.84 -5.04 11.48
CA GLN A 424 10.63 -6.25 11.30
C GLN A 424 9.78 -7.33 10.60
N TRP A 425 10.45 -8.31 10.00
CA TRP A 425 9.83 -9.43 9.28
C TRP A 425 9.49 -10.57 10.22
N GLN A 426 8.44 -11.34 9.94
CA GLN A 426 8.19 -12.62 10.64
C GLN A 426 9.28 -13.66 10.33
N ASP A 427 9.41 -14.68 11.18
CA ASP A 427 10.50 -15.66 11.08
C ASP A 427 10.49 -16.41 9.73
N ASP A 428 9.32 -16.80 9.23
CA ASP A 428 9.12 -17.57 8.01
C ASP A 428 9.42 -16.75 6.74
N GLU A 429 8.93 -15.51 6.67
CA GLU A 429 9.20 -14.63 5.52
C GLU A 429 10.63 -14.09 5.52
N PHE A 430 11.31 -14.08 6.67
CA PHE A 430 12.67 -13.55 6.79
C PHE A 430 13.75 -14.57 6.40
N GLU A 431 13.47 -15.87 6.48
CA GLU A 431 14.45 -16.91 6.19
C GLU A 431 15.11 -16.77 4.80
N PRO A 432 14.37 -16.50 3.70
CA PRO A 432 14.99 -16.26 2.40
C PRO A 432 15.87 -15.01 2.36
N VAL A 433 15.49 -13.95 3.09
CA VAL A 433 16.28 -12.71 3.20
C VAL A 433 17.59 -12.98 3.95
N ALA A 434 17.52 -13.70 5.07
CA ALA A 434 18.68 -14.08 5.86
C ALA A 434 19.69 -14.90 5.04
N ARG A 435 19.22 -15.85 4.23
CA ARG A 435 20.09 -16.64 3.33
C ARG A 435 20.84 -15.76 2.32
N GLU A 436 20.20 -14.74 1.77
CA GLU A 436 20.87 -13.83 0.82
C GLU A 436 21.89 -12.91 1.50
N ILE A 437 21.64 -12.49 2.75
CA ILE A 437 22.61 -11.75 3.55
C ILE A 437 23.84 -12.65 3.84
N GLU A 438 23.60 -13.90 4.27
CA GLU A 438 24.65 -14.87 4.54
C GLU A 438 25.47 -15.19 3.28
N ALA A 439 24.80 -15.36 2.13
CA ALA A 439 25.45 -15.57 0.84
C ALA A 439 26.30 -14.36 0.41
N LEU A 440 25.81 -13.13 0.65
CA LEU A 440 26.57 -11.91 0.41
C LEU A 440 27.84 -11.88 1.27
N PHE A 441 27.75 -12.21 2.56
CA PHE A 441 28.90 -12.22 3.45
C PHE A 441 29.95 -13.26 3.06
N VAL A 442 29.54 -14.44 2.59
CA VAL A 442 30.48 -15.42 2.02
C VAL A 442 31.14 -14.90 0.74
N ARG A 443 30.39 -14.29 -0.18
CA ARG A 443 30.98 -13.69 -1.40
C ARG A 443 31.99 -12.59 -1.08
N LYS A 444 31.79 -11.85 0.02
CA LYS A 444 32.70 -10.81 0.50
C LYS A 444 33.89 -11.37 1.31
N GLY A 445 33.92 -12.67 1.61
CA GLY A 445 34.95 -13.28 2.44
C GLY A 445 34.85 -12.91 3.92
N TRP A 446 33.66 -12.56 4.39
CA TRP A 446 33.39 -12.18 5.80
C TRP A 446 32.89 -13.35 6.65
N MET A 447 32.60 -14.48 5.99
CA MET A 447 32.14 -15.74 6.57
C MET A 447 32.71 -16.90 5.75
N ARG A 448 32.93 -18.05 6.38
CA ARG A 448 33.32 -19.30 5.72
C ARG A 448 32.65 -20.53 6.31
#